data_AF-A0A534PM88-F1
#
_entry.id   AF-A0A534PM88-F1
#
_cell.length_a   1.000
_cell.length_b   1.000
_cell.length_c   1.000
_cell.angle_alpha   90.00
_cell.angle_beta   90.00
_cell.angle_gamma   90.00
#
_symmetry.space_group_name_H-M   'P 1'
#
loop_
_entity.id
_entity.type
_entity.pdbx_description
1 polymer ?
#
loop_
_entity_poly.entity_id
_entity_poly.type
_entity_poly.pdbx_seq_one_letter_code
_entity_poly.pdbx_strand_id
1 'polypeptide(L)'
;MSEAQMPAEFVAADLKRDLASLAELLGDMRLLYRQPRRHFADSQKLVDLDQEIRDALKRAPSAALQVEVQGLMARLRALDPHTAT
;
A
#
# COMPACT_ATOMS: atom_id res chain seq x y z
N MET A 1 26.82 -11.40 21.49
CA MET A 1 26.19 -10.08 21.67
C MET A 1 25.00 -10.05 20.73
N SER A 2 23.80 -10.23 21.26
CA SER A 2 22.57 -10.18 20.46
C SER A 2 22.01 -8.79 20.64
N GLU A 3 22.20 -7.93 19.63
CA GLU A 3 21.41 -6.71 19.51
C GLU A 3 19.96 -7.16 19.30
N ALA A 4 19.18 -7.07 20.37
CA ALA A 4 17.75 -7.17 20.30
C ALA A 4 17.29 -6.11 19.31
N GLN A 5 16.73 -6.57 18.18
CA GLN A 5 16.03 -5.77 17.19
C GLN A 5 15.09 -4.81 17.94
N MET A 6 15.51 -3.55 18.14
CA MET A 6 14.65 -2.56 18.75
C MET A 6 13.45 -2.39 17.81
N PRO A 7 12.20 -2.38 18.33
CA PRO A 7 11.05 -2.09 17.48
C PRO A 7 11.30 -0.71 16.86
N ALA A 8 11.28 -0.65 15.53
CA ALA A 8 11.54 0.58 14.80
C ALA A 8 10.67 1.70 15.40
N GLU A 9 11.33 2.71 15.97
CA GLU A 9 10.65 3.86 16.55
C GLU A 9 9.81 4.52 15.47
N PHE A 10 8.57 4.89 15.80
CA PHE A 10 7.68 5.50 14.82
C PHE A 10 8.21 6.88 14.42
N VAL A 11 8.65 6.99 13.17
CA VAL A 11 9.08 8.26 12.59
C VAL A 11 7.98 8.77 11.66
N ALA A 12 7.35 9.90 12.03
CA ALA A 12 6.27 10.48 11.23
C ALA A 12 6.70 10.83 9.79
N ALA A 13 7.97 11.14 9.58
CA ALA A 13 8.54 11.38 8.24
C ALA A 13 8.55 10.11 7.38
N ASP A 14 8.79 8.94 7.97
CA ASP A 14 8.78 7.65 7.25
C ASP A 14 7.36 7.28 6.87
N LEU A 15 6.38 7.45 7.77
CA LEU A 15 4.97 7.27 7.41
C LEU A 15 4.54 8.22 6.29
N LYS A 16 4.97 9.49 6.32
CA LYS A 16 4.67 10.44 5.24
C LYS A 16 5.23 9.97 3.89
N ARG A 17 6.44 9.41 3.89
CA ARG A 17 7.05 8.83 2.69
C ARG A 17 6.29 7.60 2.22
N ASP A 18 5.94 6.69 3.12
CA ASP A 18 5.18 5.48 2.81
C ASP A 18 3.80 5.83 2.22
N LEU A 19 3.13 6.85 2.75
CA LEU A 19 1.85 7.34 2.22
C LEU A 19 1.98 7.95 0.82
N ALA A 20 3.08 8.69 0.55
CA ALA A 20 3.34 9.22 -0.78
C ALA A 20 3.57 8.10 -1.80
N SER A 21 4.39 7.10 -1.46
CA SER A 21 4.62 5.94 -2.31
C SER A 21 3.36 5.10 -2.54
N LEU A 22 2.51 4.95 -1.52
CA LEU A 22 1.21 4.29 -1.66
C LEU A 22 0.29 5.03 -2.64
N ALA A 23 0.28 6.37 -2.60
CA ALA A 23 -0.53 7.18 -3.50
C ALA A 23 -0.06 7.08 -4.97
N GLU A 24 1.26 7.09 -5.21
CA GLU A 24 1.83 6.89 -6.56
C GLU A 24 1.47 5.51 -7.11
N LEU A 25 1.73 4.45 -6.34
CA LEU A 25 1.41 3.07 -6.70
C LEU A 25 -0.08 2.90 -7.04
N LEU A 26 -0.97 3.50 -6.24
CA LEU A 26 -2.41 3.45 -6.49
C LEU A 26 -2.80 4.19 -7.78
N GLY A 27 -2.14 5.31 -8.08
CA GLY A 27 -2.32 6.05 -9.33
C GLY A 27 -1.97 5.20 -10.55
N ASP A 28 -0.80 4.58 -10.55
CA ASP A 28 -0.32 3.71 -11.62
C ASP A 28 -1.24 2.50 -11.83
N MET A 29 -1.68 1.87 -10.73
CA MET A 29 -2.60 0.75 -10.81
C MET A 29 -3.94 1.16 -11.43
N ARG A 30 -4.55 2.26 -10.98
CA ARG A 30 -5.82 2.76 -11.55
C ARG A 30 -5.72 3.01 -13.06
N LEU A 31 -4.57 3.43 -13.57
CA LEU A 31 -4.34 3.60 -15.02
C LEU A 31 -4.32 2.26 -15.74
N LEU A 32 -3.62 1.26 -15.20
CA LEU A 32 -3.57 -0.09 -15.79
C LEU A 32 -4.94 -0.79 -15.77
N TYR A 33 -5.76 -0.59 -14.72
CA TYR A 33 -7.09 -1.19 -14.62
C TYR A 33 -8.15 -0.52 -15.51
N ARG A 34 -7.92 0.70 -16.00
CA ARG A 34 -8.78 1.30 -17.04
C ARG A 34 -8.63 0.63 -18.40
N GLN A 35 -7.69 -0.29 -18.56
CA GLN A 35 -7.52 -1.02 -19.82
C GLN A 35 -8.56 -2.14 -19.94
N PRO A 36 -9.22 -2.28 -21.10
CA PRO A 36 -10.32 -3.23 -21.32
C PRO A 36 -9.93 -4.72 -21.29
N ARG A 37 -8.65 -5.04 -21.05
CA ARG A 37 -8.12 -6.41 -21.08
C ARG A 37 -7.91 -7.06 -19.71
N ARG A 38 -8.19 -6.37 -18.59
CA ARG A 38 -8.01 -6.93 -17.24
C ARG A 38 -9.25 -7.69 -16.76
N HIS A 39 -9.00 -8.77 -16.01
CA HIS A 39 -10.05 -9.63 -15.47
C HIS A 39 -10.85 -8.91 -14.38
N PHE A 40 -12.18 -9.09 -14.41
CA PHE A 40 -13.12 -8.49 -13.45
C PHE A 40 -12.76 -8.76 -11.98
N ALA A 41 -12.26 -9.96 -11.67
CA ALA A 41 -11.85 -10.33 -10.32
C ALA A 41 -10.68 -9.48 -9.78
N ASP A 42 -9.75 -9.07 -10.65
CA ASP A 42 -8.63 -8.21 -10.25
C ASP A 42 -9.08 -6.75 -10.08
N SER A 43 -10.07 -6.33 -10.88
CA SER A 43 -10.72 -5.02 -10.72
C SER A 43 -11.47 -4.91 -9.38
N GLN A 44 -12.19 -5.95 -8.94
CA GLN A 44 -12.86 -5.93 -7.65
C GLN A 44 -11.86 -5.87 -6.48
N LYS A 45 -10.80 -6.69 -6.52
CA LYS A 45 -9.72 -6.64 -5.51
C LYS A 45 -9.08 -5.26 -5.40
N LEU A 46 -8.92 -4.56 -6.53
CA LEU A 46 -8.43 -3.19 -6.52
C LEU A 46 -9.42 -2.23 -5.85
N VAL A 47 -10.72 -2.33 -6.18
CA VAL A 47 -11.75 -1.48 -5.56
C VAL A 47 -11.78 -1.67 -4.05
N ASP A 48 -11.70 -2.92 -3.58
CA ASP A 48 -11.65 -3.23 -2.15
C ASP A 48 -10.38 -2.62 -1.51
N LEU A 49 -9.23 -2.77 -2.17
CA LEU A 49 -7.96 -2.23 -1.69
C LEU A 49 -7.93 -0.68 -1.71
N ASP A 50 -8.57 -0.04 -2.69
CA ASP A 50 -8.75 1.42 -2.74
C ASP A 50 -9.54 1.92 -1.53
N GLN A 51 -10.57 1.19 -1.13
CA GLN A 51 -11.37 1.51 0.04
C GLN A 51 -10.57 1.33 1.33
N GLU A 52 -9.81 0.24 1.48
CA GLU A 52 -8.91 0.02 2.62
C GLU A 52 -7.88 1.16 2.74
N ILE A 53 -7.28 1.60 1.62
CA ILE A 53 -6.34 2.72 1.59
C ILE A 53 -7.02 4.03 2.04
N ARG A 54 -8.22 4.33 1.53
CA ARG A 54 -8.97 5.52 1.96
C ARG A 54 -9.30 5.49 3.44
N ASP A 55 -9.59 4.32 3.99
CA ASP A 55 -9.91 4.18 5.42
C ASP A 55 -8.68 4.28 6.29
N ALA A 56 -7.53 3.75 5.85
CA ALA A 56 -6.25 3.93 6.51
C ALA A 56 -5.85 5.43 6.55
N LEU A 57 -6.05 6.17 5.46
CA LEU A 57 -5.74 7.59 5.35
C LEU A 57 -6.56 8.50 6.30
N LYS A 58 -7.71 8.03 6.79
CA LYS A 58 -8.52 8.76 7.78
C LYS A 58 -8.02 8.58 9.21
N ARG A 59 -7.15 7.59 9.46
CA ARG A 59 -6.64 7.27 10.80
C ARG A 59 -5.53 8.21 11.21
N ALA A 60 -5.39 8.41 12.52
CA ALA A 60 -4.28 9.20 13.05
C ALA A 60 -2.93 8.50 12.77
N PRO A 61 -1.87 9.28 12.45
CA PRO A 61 -0.51 8.77 12.31
C PRO A 61 -0.07 7.92 13.51
N SER A 62 0.36 6.70 13.24
CA SER A 62 0.83 5.76 14.28
C SER A 62 1.73 4.68 13.69
N ALA A 63 2.50 4.00 14.55
CA ALA A 63 3.31 2.84 14.15
C ALA A 63 2.44 1.73 13.52
N ALA A 64 1.25 1.50 14.08
CA ALA A 64 0.30 0.52 13.55
C ALA A 64 -0.17 0.89 12.14
N LEU A 65 -0.47 2.17 11.90
CA LEU A 65 -0.83 2.66 10.58
C LEU A 65 0.33 2.51 9.59
N GLN A 66 1.58 2.71 10.03
CA GLN A 66 2.74 2.52 9.15
C GLN A 66 2.88 1.06 8.70
N VAL A 67 2.74 0.10 9.61
CA VAL A 67 2.75 -1.33 9.25
C VAL A 67 1.60 -1.67 8.29
N GLU A 68 0.40 -1.13 8.55
CA GLU A 68 -0.76 -1.32 7.66
C GLU A 68 -0.50 -0.74 6.26
N VAL A 69 0.02 0.48 6.16
CA VAL A 69 0.38 1.12 4.88
C VAL A 69 1.42 0.30 4.12
N GLN A 70 2.42 -0.26 4.80
CA GLN A 70 3.41 -1.14 4.19
C GLN A 70 2.78 -2.43 3.66
N GLY A 71 1.83 -3.03 4.40
CA GLY A 71 1.05 -4.18 3.96
C GLY A 71 0.17 -3.88 2.75
N LEU A 72 -0.48 -2.71 2.74
CA LEU A 72 -1.29 -2.25 1.60
C LEU A 72 -0.42 -2.05 0.35
N MET A 73 0.77 -1.45 0.47
CA MET A 73 1.72 -1.35 -0.64
C MET A 73 2.14 -2.72 -1.17
N ALA A 74 2.44 -3.69 -0.30
CA ALA A 74 2.83 -5.04 -0.71
C ALA A 74 1.70 -5.76 -1.46
N ARG A 75 0.46 -5.65 -0.96
CA ARG A 75 -0.73 -6.20 -1.63
C ARG A 75 -1.00 -5.54 -2.98
N LEU A 76 -0.82 -4.23 -3.07
CA LEU A 76 -1.03 -3.49 -4.31
C LEU A 76 0.02 -3.88 -5.37
N ARG A 77 1.29 -4.08 -4.97
CA ARG A 77 2.33 -4.62 -5.85
C ARG A 77 2.01 -6.05 -6.30
N ALA A 78 1.53 -6.92 -5.41
CA ALA A 78 1.16 -8.29 -5.78
C ALA A 78 0.02 -8.36 -6.81
N LEU A 79 -0.79 -7.32 -6.92
CA LEU A 79 -1.82 -7.19 -7.98
C LEU A 79 -1.24 -6.67 -9.31
N ASP A 80 -0.05 -6.07 -9.30
CA ASP A 80 0.65 -5.63 -10.50
C ASP A 80 1.40 -6.80 -11.16
N PRO A 81 0.97 -7.29 -12.33
CA PRO A 81 1.66 -8.36 -13.05
C PRO A 81 3.06 -7.98 -13.51
N HIS A 82 3.44 -6.69 -13.50
CA HIS A 82 4.77 -6.23 -13.90
C HIS A 82 5.80 -6.19 -12.76
N THR A 83 5.40 -6.41 -11.51
CA THR A 83 6.32 -6.44 -10.36
C THR A 83 6.70 -7.86 -9.93
N ALA A 84 6.09 -8.89 -10.52
CA ALA A 84 6.48 -10.29 -10.36
C ALA A 84 7.68 -10.62 -11.26
N THR A 85 8.85 -10.04 -10.98
CA THR A 85 10.12 -10.46 -11.61
C THR A 85 11.24 -10.49 -10.58
#